data_AF-A0A5A5TAY9-F1
#
_entry.id   AF-A0A5A5TAY9-F1
#
_cell.length_a   1.000
_cell.length_b   1.000
_cell.length_c   1.000
_cell.angle_alpha   90.00
_cell.angle_beta   90.00
_cell.angle_gamma   90.00
#
_symmetry.space_group_name_H-M   'P 1'
#
loop_
_entity.id
_entity.type
_entity.pdbx_description
1 polymer ?
#
loop_
_entity_poly.entity_id
_entity_poly.type
_entity_poly.pdbx_seq_one_letter_code
_entity_poly.pdbx_strand_id
1 'polypeptide(L)' 'MPEKKPLKGVGAKEERQYEDIKKSAQKSGRYGDRAEEVAARTVMKHHREEHHKKGE' A
#
# COMPACT_ATOMS: atom_id res chain seq x y z
N MET A 1 16.53 1.65 14.37
CA MET A 1 15.58 0.52 14.48
C MET A 1 14.81 0.47 13.17
N PRO A 2 14.66 -0.67 12.48
CA PRO A 2 13.85 -0.69 11.27
C PRO A 2 12.40 -0.45 11.69
N GLU A 3 11.81 0.63 11.21
CA GLU A 3 10.40 0.91 11.38
C GLU A 3 9.61 -0.31 10.91
N LYS A 4 8.66 -0.78 11.73
CA LYS A 4 7.84 -1.93 11.37
C LYS A 4 7.14 -1.61 10.05
N LYS A 5 7.42 -2.40 9.04
CA LYS A 5 6.79 -2.28 7.72
C LYS A 5 5.27 -2.32 7.90
N PRO A 6 4.52 -1.40 7.28
CA PRO A 6 3.07 -1.34 7.43
C PRO A 6 2.37 -2.57 6.83
N LEU A 7 3.00 -3.23 5.86
CA LEU A 7 2.48 -4.44 5.20
C LEU A 7 3.53 -5.56 5.25
N LYS A 8 3.07 -6.81 5.43
CA LYS A 8 3.93 -8.01 5.40
C LYS A 8 4.12 -8.50 3.98
N GLY A 9 5.37 -8.84 3.61
CA GLY A 9 5.70 -9.44 2.31
C GLY A 9 5.92 -8.44 1.17
N VAL A 10 5.76 -7.14 1.44
CA VAL A 10 5.99 -6.08 0.44
C VAL A 10 7.45 -5.62 0.41
N GLY A 11 7.88 -5.18 -0.77
CA GLY A 11 9.18 -4.55 -1.00
C GLY A 11 9.16 -3.04 -0.75
N ALA A 12 10.34 -2.40 -0.86
CA ALA A 12 10.51 -0.97 -0.59
C ALA A 12 9.69 -0.06 -1.54
N LYS A 13 9.43 -0.50 -2.77
CA LYS A 13 8.59 0.25 -3.75
C LYS A 13 7.13 0.32 -3.28
N GLU A 14 6.62 -0.79 -2.78
CA GLU A 14 5.24 -0.94 -2.33
C GLU A 14 4.99 -0.23 -1.00
N GLU A 15 6.00 -0.19 -0.12
CA GLU A 15 5.97 0.64 1.09
C GLU A 15 5.85 2.13 0.74
N ARG A 16 6.59 2.62 -0.26
CA ARG A 16 6.45 4.02 -0.74
C ARG A 16 5.06 4.29 -1.32
N GLN A 17 4.53 3.36 -2.12
CA GLN A 17 3.18 3.49 -2.66
C GLN A 17 2.13 3.56 -1.56
N TYR A 18 2.28 2.76 -0.52
CA TYR A 18 1.37 2.77 0.63
C TYR A 18 1.31 4.16 1.27
N GLU A 19 2.47 4.75 1.58
CA GLU A 19 2.55 6.08 2.19
C GLU A 19 1.99 7.17 1.28
N ASP A 20 2.25 7.12 -0.03
CA ASP A 20 1.72 8.08 -1.00
C ASP A 20 0.19 8.01 -1.10
N ILE A 21 -0.37 6.80 -1.19
CA ILE A 21 -1.82 6.59 -1.26
C ILE A 21 -2.48 7.01 0.04
N LYS A 22 -1.88 6.65 1.20
CA LYS A 22 -2.37 7.06 2.52
C LYS A 22 -2.40 8.58 2.65
N LYS A 23 -1.31 9.26 2.29
CA LYS A 23 -1.20 10.71 2.34
C LYS A 23 -2.18 11.40 1.39
N SER A 24 -2.36 10.86 0.18
CA SER A 24 -3.34 11.35 -0.79
C SER A 24 -4.78 11.19 -0.27
N ALA A 25 -5.11 10.01 0.26
CA ALA A 25 -6.41 9.71 0.84
C ALA A 25 -6.74 10.62 2.03
N GLN A 26 -5.77 10.82 2.94
CA GLN A 26 -5.91 11.75 4.06
C GLN A 26 -6.09 13.20 3.59
N LYS A 27 -5.26 13.66 2.64
CA LYS A 27 -5.36 15.02 2.09
C LYS A 27 -6.70 15.28 1.42
N SER A 28 -7.26 14.27 0.74
CA SER A 28 -8.57 14.37 0.10
C SER A 28 -9.74 14.43 1.09
N GLY A 29 -9.54 13.99 2.34
CA GLY A 29 -10.59 13.83 3.36
C GLY A 29 -11.66 12.79 3.02
N ARG A 30 -11.60 12.16 1.83
CA ARG A 30 -12.67 11.32 1.28
C ARG A 30 -12.94 10.05 2.09
N TYR A 31 -11.91 9.54 2.77
CA TYR A 31 -11.95 8.23 3.42
C TYR A 31 -11.81 8.29 4.94
N GLY A 32 -11.50 9.47 5.51
CA GLY A 32 -11.31 9.65 6.96
C GLY A 32 -10.40 8.56 7.56
N ASP A 33 -10.93 7.85 8.56
CA ASP A 33 -10.25 6.77 9.27
C ASP A 33 -9.90 5.57 8.37
N ARG A 34 -10.55 5.42 7.22
CA ARG A 34 -10.31 4.32 6.26
C ARG A 34 -9.13 4.58 5.32
N ALA A 35 -8.48 5.74 5.39
CA ALA A 35 -7.35 6.06 4.52
C ALA A 35 -6.24 4.99 4.59
N GLU A 36 -6.01 4.44 5.78
CA GLU A 36 -5.03 3.38 6.01
C GLU A 36 -5.43 2.06 5.36
N GLU A 37 -6.69 1.65 5.50
CA GLU A 37 -7.22 0.43 4.89
C GLU A 37 -7.21 0.51 3.36
N VAL A 38 -7.58 1.67 2.80
CA VAL A 38 -7.58 1.90 1.36
C VAL A 38 -6.16 1.81 0.79
N ALA A 39 -5.19 2.41 1.46
CA ALA A 39 -3.78 2.31 1.07
C ALA A 39 -3.29 0.86 1.12
N ALA A 40 -3.58 0.14 2.22
CA ALA A 40 -3.21 -1.25 2.38
C ALA A 40 -3.82 -2.15 1.30
N ARG A 41 -5.12 -2.04 1.05
CA ARG A 41 -5.82 -2.82 0.01
C ARG A 41 -5.30 -2.54 -1.39
N THR A 42 -5.01 -1.28 -1.70
CA THR A 42 -4.54 -0.89 -3.03
C THR A 42 -3.16 -1.48 -3.30
N VAL A 43 -2.24 -1.36 -2.34
CA VAL A 43 -0.89 -1.94 -2.47
C VAL A 43 -0.94 -3.47 -2.52
N MET A 44 -1.71 -4.11 -1.64
CA MET A 44 -1.83 -5.58 -1.66
C MET A 44 -2.46 -6.12 -2.94
N LYS A 45 -3.37 -5.36 -3.57
CA LYS A 45 -3.91 -5.69 -4.90
C LYS A 45 -2.80 -5.65 -5.96
N HIS A 46 -2.04 -4.54 -6.02
CA HIS A 46 -0.93 -4.41 -6.96
C HIS A 46 0.15 -5.47 -6.75
N HIS A 47 0.53 -5.74 -5.50
CA HIS A 47 1.48 -6.78 -5.13
C HIS A 47 1.06 -8.13 -5.72
N ARG A 48 -0.20 -8.53 -5.50
CA ARG A 48 -0.73 -9.78 -6.07
C ARG A 48 -0.69 -9.74 -7.60
N GLU A 49 -1.16 -8.68 -8.25
CA GLU A 49 -1.15 -8.58 -9.71
C GLU A 49 0.27 -8.65 -10.31
N GLU A 50 1.25 -7.99 -9.71
CA GLU A 50 2.66 -8.05 -10.16
C GLU A 50 3.26 -9.45 -9.93
N HIS A 51 2.97 -10.09 -8.80
CA HIS A 51 3.49 -11.43 -8.48
C HIS A 51 2.79 -12.57 -9.24
N HIS A 52 1.52 -12.40 -9.63
CA HIS A 52 0.79 -13.38 -10.44
C HIS A 52 1.24 -13.40 -11.91
N LYS A 53 1.88 -12.32 -12.41
CA LYS A 53 2.40 -12.24 -13.78
C LYS A 53 3.76 -12.90 -13.98
N LYS A 54 4.42 -13.37 -12.93
CA LYS A 54 5.74 -13.98 -13.02
C LYS A 54 5.61 -15.47 -13.35
N GLY A 55 5.23 -15.79 -14.59
CA GLY A 55 5.12 -17.18 -15.05
C GLY A 55 4.30 -17.45 -16.32
N GLU A 56 4.28 -16.54 -17.29
CA GLU A 56 3.99 -16.89 -18.70
C GLU A 56 5.25 -16.72 -19.54
#